data_AF-D8SVW6-F1
#
_entry.id   AF-D8SVW6-F1
#
_cell.length_a   1.000
_cell.length_b   1.000
_cell.length_c   1.000
_cell.angle_alpha   90.00
_cell.angle_beta   90.00
_cell.angle_gamma   90.00
#
_symmetry.space_group_name_H-M   'P 1'
#
loop_
_entity.id
_entity.type
_entity.pdbx_description
1 polymer ?
#
loop_
_entity_poly.entity_id
_entity_poly.type
_entity_poly.pdbx_seq_one_letter_code
_entity_poly.pdbx_strand_id
1 'polypeptide(L)'
;MVFFARFLALACLVVIAVADPAAPPPGNYAHLRVRGRGKQLYACNAASKAWEFDVAWADLFYTSDKNYTRRIGVHYFLQFPDANGGRPSWSLFRSPGDPDSATPSLTVTGKVLDKTPSAGNIDALLLQVTSFSGRTGISYIQRYPVSGGVAPAANLCTKAGDTLAVDYESEYAFFSQLKRPAASGLSNATSNSTKVVASYFGEGFQLYTYENSSWVLKGASASLSSVPGREIVGSHYFLYQADASGGQPTWTIYSPTYSRVTGKVTEKVSNDNSSVPVLRLERTSSSGEPEGIARATRIERLSPRGGLPPTNPGKNGERFRSPYTSIYWFYA
;
A
#
# COMPACT_ATOMS: atom_id res chain seq x y z
N MET A 1 52.59 -33.13 -30.63
CA MET A 1 51.55 -32.11 -30.90
C MET A 1 50.50 -32.22 -29.80
N VAL A 2 50.51 -31.30 -28.84
CA VAL A 2 49.55 -31.27 -27.72
C VAL A 2 48.45 -30.28 -28.07
N PHE A 3 47.20 -30.76 -28.17
CA PHE A 3 46.02 -29.93 -28.42
C PHE A 3 45.60 -29.25 -27.11
N PHE A 4 45.73 -27.93 -27.04
CA PHE A 4 45.12 -27.12 -25.99
C PHE A 4 43.64 -26.87 -26.31
N ALA A 5 42.74 -27.54 -25.58
CA ALA A 5 41.33 -27.22 -25.58
C ALA A 5 41.11 -25.89 -24.83
N ARG A 6 40.74 -24.83 -25.55
CA ARG A 6 40.29 -23.57 -24.96
C ARG A 6 38.82 -23.71 -24.56
N PHE A 7 38.55 -23.81 -23.26
CA PHE A 7 37.22 -23.61 -22.71
C PHE A 7 36.89 -22.10 -22.73
N LEU A 8 35.93 -21.71 -23.58
CA LEU A 8 35.30 -20.40 -23.50
C LEU A 8 34.33 -20.42 -22.31
N ALA A 9 34.70 -19.78 -21.20
CA ALA A 9 33.79 -19.56 -20.09
C ALA A 9 32.78 -18.47 -20.48
N LEU A 10 31.53 -18.87 -20.75
CA LEU A 10 30.43 -17.95 -20.98
C LEU A 10 30.04 -17.33 -19.62
N ALA A 11 30.48 -16.11 -19.37
CA ALA A 11 30.07 -15.36 -18.18
C ALA A 11 28.59 -14.97 -18.33
N CYS A 12 27.71 -15.72 -17.67
CA CYS A 12 26.30 -15.39 -17.55
C CYS A 12 26.17 -14.17 -16.64
N LEU A 13 25.98 -12.98 -17.22
CA LEU A 13 25.65 -11.77 -16.48
C LEU A 13 24.27 -11.97 -15.84
N VAL A 14 24.26 -12.28 -14.54
CA VAL A 14 23.05 -12.18 -13.72
C VAL A 14 22.75 -10.69 -13.58
N VAL A 15 21.79 -10.20 -14.37
CA VAL A 15 21.20 -8.88 -14.15
C VAL A 15 20.41 -8.99 -12.84
N ILE A 16 21.01 -8.53 -11.74
CA ILE A 16 20.29 -8.35 -10.49
C ILE A 16 19.32 -7.20 -10.75
N ALA A 17 18.04 -7.51 -10.94
CA ALA A 17 17.00 -6.49 -10.97
C ALA A 17 17.00 -5.81 -9.61
N VAL A 18 17.47 -4.56 -9.56
CA VAL A 18 17.40 -3.73 -8.35
C VAL A 18 15.91 -3.56 -8.04
N ALA A 19 15.51 -3.91 -6.81
CA ALA A 19 14.13 -3.74 -6.37
C ALA A 19 13.72 -2.26 -6.52
N ASP A 20 12.58 -2.02 -7.15
CA ASP A 20 11.99 -0.69 -7.28
C ASP A 20 11.69 -0.16 -5.85
N PRO A 21 12.38 0.89 -5.39
CA PRO A 21 12.30 1.31 -3.99
C PRO A 21 10.90 1.81 -3.67
N ALA A 22 10.39 1.41 -2.51
CA ALA A 22 9.04 1.75 -2.06
C ALA A 22 7.94 1.37 -3.09
N ALA A 23 8.08 0.23 -3.76
CA ALA A 23 7.02 -0.29 -4.64
C ALA A 23 5.78 -0.76 -3.85
N PRO A 24 4.57 -0.64 -4.41
CA PRO A 24 3.37 -1.19 -3.80
C PRO A 24 3.40 -2.72 -3.78
N PRO A 25 2.60 -3.38 -2.92
CA PRO A 25 2.51 -4.83 -2.91
C PRO A 25 2.02 -5.38 -4.26
N PRO A 26 2.31 -6.65 -4.59
CA PRO A 26 1.77 -7.31 -5.78
C PRO A 26 0.26 -7.11 -5.91
N GLY A 27 -0.28 -7.14 -7.12
CA GLY A 27 -1.71 -6.85 -7.32
C GLY A 27 -2.01 -5.39 -7.61
N ASN A 28 -0.99 -4.56 -7.80
CA ASN A 28 -1.11 -3.18 -8.24
C ASN A 28 -0.32 -2.97 -9.54
N TYR A 29 -0.79 -2.07 -10.40
CA TYR A 29 -0.11 -1.68 -11.64
C TYR A 29 -0.07 -0.16 -11.76
N ALA A 30 0.99 0.39 -12.37
CA ALA A 30 1.10 1.82 -12.61
C ALA A 30 0.05 2.25 -13.65
N HIS A 31 -0.96 3.00 -13.21
CA HIS A 31 -2.02 3.54 -14.05
C HIS A 31 -1.54 4.81 -14.77
N LEU A 32 -0.79 5.65 -14.07
CA LEU A 32 -0.28 6.92 -14.58
C LEU A 32 1.08 7.22 -13.94
N ARG A 33 2.00 7.81 -14.71
CA ARG A 33 3.23 8.41 -14.20
C ARG A 33 3.28 9.87 -14.61
N VAL A 34 3.67 10.73 -13.67
CA VAL A 34 3.83 12.18 -13.89
C VAL A 34 5.12 12.65 -13.24
N ARG A 35 5.69 13.74 -13.75
CA ARG A 35 6.82 14.44 -13.11
C ARG A 35 6.28 15.55 -12.23
N GLY A 36 6.82 15.67 -11.02
CA GLY A 36 6.60 16.78 -10.12
C GLY A 36 7.86 17.64 -10.02
N ARG A 37 7.70 18.95 -10.16
CA ARG A 37 8.74 19.94 -9.86
C ARG A 37 8.21 20.92 -8.83
N GLY A 38 8.92 21.07 -7.73
CA GLY A 38 8.37 21.75 -6.59
C GLY A 38 9.36 22.05 -5.48
N LYS A 39 8.84 22.34 -4.30
CA LYS A 39 9.64 22.70 -3.12
C LYS A 39 9.20 21.92 -1.88
N GLN A 40 10.16 21.56 -1.03
CA GLN A 40 9.91 21.16 0.35
C GLN A 40 10.21 22.33 1.27
N LEU A 41 9.25 22.66 2.14
CA LEU A 41 9.41 23.69 3.15
C LEU A 41 9.87 23.03 4.46
N TYR A 42 10.96 23.57 4.99
CA TYR A 42 11.48 23.20 6.30
C TYR A 42 11.31 24.38 7.26
N ALA A 43 10.95 24.08 8.50
CA ALA A 43 10.91 25.04 9.60
C ALA A 43 12.09 24.78 10.54
N CYS A 44 12.80 25.84 10.93
CA CYS A 44 13.90 25.75 11.87
C CYS A 44 13.37 25.58 13.29
N ASN A 45 13.72 24.46 13.92
CA ASN A 45 13.59 24.27 15.35
C ASN A 45 14.91 24.70 16.03
N ALA A 46 14.95 25.93 16.56
CA ALA A 46 16.16 26.45 17.17
C ALA A 46 16.56 25.74 18.47
N ALA A 47 15.64 25.04 19.13
CA ALA A 47 15.96 24.28 20.35
C ALA A 47 16.79 23.04 20.01
N SER A 48 16.45 22.33 18.94
CA SER A 48 17.20 21.16 18.44
C SER A 48 18.28 21.53 17.42
N LYS A 49 18.33 22.80 16.99
CA LYS A 49 19.14 23.28 15.85
C LYS A 49 18.96 22.41 14.60
N ALA A 50 17.73 21.96 14.38
CA ALA A 50 17.39 21.06 13.28
C ALA A 50 16.31 21.67 12.40
N TRP A 51 16.42 21.41 11.10
CA TRP A 51 15.37 21.69 10.13
C TRP A 51 14.35 20.55 10.14
N GLU A 52 13.10 20.89 10.42
CA GLU A 52 11.99 19.94 10.44
C GLU A 52 11.14 20.12 9.19
N PHE A 53 10.76 19.01 8.55
CA PHE A 53 9.87 19.06 7.38
C PHE A 53 8.48 19.55 7.79
N ASP A 54 7.96 20.56 7.09
CA ASP A 54 6.62 21.10 7.32
C ASP A 54 5.63 20.62 6.24
N VAL A 55 5.86 21.05 4.99
CA VAL A 55 4.99 20.77 3.84
C VAL A 55 5.80 20.67 2.54
N ALA A 56 5.18 20.13 1.48
CA ALA A 56 5.71 20.19 0.14
C ALA A 56 4.61 20.55 -0.86
N TRP A 57 5.02 21.12 -1.99
CA TRP A 57 4.15 21.30 -3.15
C TRP A 57 4.93 21.05 -4.43
N ALA A 58 4.24 20.71 -5.52
CA ALA A 58 4.82 20.62 -6.85
C ALA A 58 3.78 20.85 -7.93
N ASP A 59 4.19 21.44 -9.04
CA ASP A 59 3.45 21.37 -10.29
C ASP A 59 3.71 20.00 -10.95
N LEU A 60 2.66 19.40 -11.53
CA LEU A 60 2.72 18.09 -12.17
C LEU A 60 2.69 18.21 -13.69
N PHE A 61 3.46 17.36 -14.37
CA PHE A 61 3.64 17.34 -15.82
C PHE A 61 3.63 15.90 -16.35
N TYR A 62 3.28 15.70 -17.63
CA TYR A 62 3.48 14.39 -18.25
C TYR A 62 4.97 14.04 -18.30
N THR A 63 5.32 12.77 -18.13
CA THR A 63 6.72 12.31 -18.23
C THR A 63 7.32 12.54 -19.63
N SER A 64 6.48 12.67 -20.66
CA SER A 64 6.89 13.02 -22.02
C SER A 64 7.21 14.51 -22.20
N ASP A 65 6.73 15.40 -21.32
CA ASP A 65 7.00 16.84 -21.39
C ASP A 65 8.34 17.16 -20.72
N LYS A 66 9.40 17.13 -21.52
CA LYS A 66 10.77 17.38 -21.04
C LYS A 66 11.01 18.84 -20.64
N ASN A 67 10.19 19.76 -21.12
CA ASN A 67 10.39 21.20 -20.94
C ASN A 67 9.47 21.80 -19.87
N TYR A 68 8.63 20.97 -19.22
CA TYR A 68 7.71 21.41 -18.16
C TYR A 68 6.77 22.54 -18.64
N THR A 69 6.29 22.43 -19.87
CA THR A 69 5.52 23.50 -20.54
C THR A 69 4.03 23.40 -20.27
N ARG A 70 3.50 22.19 -20.10
CA ARG A 70 2.08 21.94 -19.91
C ARG A 70 1.82 21.30 -18.56
N ARG A 71 1.49 22.14 -17.59
CA ARG A 71 1.06 21.69 -16.26
C ARG A 71 -0.26 20.91 -16.35
N ILE A 72 -0.31 19.75 -15.72
CA ILE A 72 -1.47 18.83 -15.75
C ILE A 72 -2.11 18.61 -14.38
N GLY A 73 -1.49 19.12 -13.32
CA GLY A 73 -1.99 19.00 -11.98
C GLY A 73 -1.04 19.60 -10.96
N VAL A 74 -1.34 19.37 -9.69
CA VAL A 74 -0.56 19.85 -8.54
C VAL A 74 -0.48 18.77 -7.46
N HIS A 75 0.65 18.74 -6.77
CA HIS A 75 0.84 18.09 -5.47
C HIS A 75 0.85 19.17 -4.39
N TYR A 76 0.16 18.93 -3.29
CA TYR A 76 0.06 19.83 -2.15
C TYR A 76 -0.20 19.03 -0.87
N PHE A 77 -0.21 19.71 0.28
CA PHE A 77 -0.57 19.11 1.55
C PHE A 77 -1.90 19.71 2.03
N LEU A 78 -2.78 18.85 2.55
CA LEU A 78 -3.93 19.32 3.32
C LEU A 78 -3.44 20.05 4.57
N GLN A 79 -4.22 21.05 5.01
CA GLN A 79 -3.93 21.79 6.24
C GLN A 79 -3.84 20.84 7.44
N PHE A 80 -4.79 19.90 7.52
CA PHE A 80 -4.81 18.81 8.51
C PHE A 80 -4.93 17.47 7.78
N PRO A 81 -4.49 16.35 8.40
CA PRO A 81 -4.76 15.04 7.86
C PRO A 81 -6.27 14.80 7.66
N ASP A 82 -6.62 14.05 6.62
CA ASP A 82 -7.98 13.55 6.43
C ASP A 82 -8.36 12.54 7.54
N ALA A 83 -9.63 12.11 7.55
CA ALA A 83 -10.15 11.21 8.58
C ALA A 83 -9.39 9.87 8.70
N ASN A 84 -8.63 9.50 7.66
CA ASN A 84 -7.84 8.27 7.58
C ASN A 84 -6.33 8.54 7.75
N GLY A 85 -5.96 9.77 8.11
CA GLY A 85 -4.58 10.18 8.42
C GLY A 85 -3.72 10.49 7.20
N GLY A 86 -4.31 10.63 6.01
CA GLY A 86 -3.60 11.08 4.82
C GLY A 86 -3.50 12.60 4.76
N ARG A 87 -2.40 13.14 4.22
CA ARG A 87 -2.15 14.60 4.17
C ARG A 87 -1.53 15.06 2.85
N PRO A 88 -0.49 14.40 2.31
CA PRO A 88 -0.05 14.68 0.94
C PRO A 88 -1.16 14.33 -0.04
N SER A 89 -1.46 15.26 -0.94
CA SER A 89 -2.55 15.17 -1.91
C SER A 89 -2.08 15.55 -3.30
N TRP A 90 -2.78 15.03 -4.31
CA TRP A 90 -2.56 15.33 -5.71
C TRP A 90 -3.89 15.58 -6.38
N SER A 91 -3.93 16.61 -7.23
CA SER A 91 -5.08 16.91 -8.08
C SER A 91 -4.63 17.01 -9.52
N LEU A 92 -5.30 16.28 -10.42
CA LEU A 92 -5.12 16.40 -11.86
C LEU A 92 -6.22 17.28 -12.43
N PHE A 93 -5.83 18.21 -13.30
CA PHE A 93 -6.78 19.12 -13.93
C PHE A 93 -7.68 18.37 -14.90
N ARG A 94 -8.89 18.89 -15.12
CA ARG A 94 -9.78 18.37 -16.15
C ARG A 94 -9.27 18.71 -17.55
N SER A 95 -8.79 19.94 -17.70
CA SER A 95 -8.21 20.46 -18.93
C SER A 95 -6.71 20.70 -18.70
N PRO A 96 -5.81 19.81 -19.17
CA PRO A 96 -4.38 20.00 -18.96
C PRO A 96 -3.90 21.30 -19.60
N GLY A 97 -3.11 22.10 -18.90
CA GLY A 97 -2.67 23.44 -19.32
C GLY A 97 -3.60 24.59 -18.89
N ASP A 98 -4.77 24.29 -18.32
CA ASP A 98 -5.68 25.28 -17.73
C ASP A 98 -5.55 25.27 -16.20
N PRO A 99 -4.85 26.26 -15.62
CA PRO A 99 -4.66 26.35 -14.18
C PRO A 99 -5.96 26.68 -13.41
N ASP A 100 -6.97 27.23 -14.10
CA ASP A 100 -8.23 27.71 -13.52
C ASP A 100 -9.37 26.68 -13.63
N SER A 101 -9.04 25.44 -14.00
CA SER A 101 -9.95 24.30 -13.98
C SER A 101 -10.42 24.01 -12.54
N ALA A 102 -11.42 24.76 -12.07
CA ALA A 102 -11.93 24.79 -10.70
C ALA A 102 -12.39 23.40 -10.19
N THR A 103 -12.69 22.46 -11.09
CA THR A 103 -12.93 21.07 -10.73
C THR A 103 -11.84 20.15 -11.30
N PRO A 104 -11.06 19.48 -10.43
CA PRO A 104 -10.11 18.47 -10.87
C PRO A 104 -10.83 17.26 -11.48
N SER A 105 -10.16 16.55 -12.39
CA SER A 105 -10.63 15.26 -12.91
C SER A 105 -10.39 14.12 -11.92
N LEU A 106 -9.39 14.29 -11.06
CA LEU A 106 -8.98 13.36 -10.02
C LEU A 106 -8.37 14.14 -8.86
N THR A 107 -8.77 13.79 -7.64
CA THR A 107 -8.04 14.15 -6.42
C THR A 107 -7.77 12.90 -5.61
N VAL A 108 -6.54 12.75 -5.13
CA VAL A 108 -6.12 11.66 -4.24
C VAL A 108 -5.38 12.23 -3.06
N THR A 109 -5.64 11.68 -1.88
CA THR A 109 -4.85 11.93 -0.68
C THR A 109 -4.23 10.62 -0.23
N GLY A 110 -2.98 10.68 0.23
CA GLY A 110 -2.25 9.52 0.66
C GLY A 110 -1.69 9.65 2.08
N LYS A 111 -1.44 8.50 2.69
CA LYS A 111 -0.66 8.36 3.93
C LYS A 111 0.61 7.59 3.63
N VAL A 112 1.75 8.10 4.10
CA VAL A 112 3.05 7.44 3.92
C VAL A 112 3.05 6.09 4.63
N LEU A 113 3.35 5.02 3.87
CA LEU A 113 3.49 3.65 4.35
C LEU A 113 4.93 3.16 4.37
N ASP A 114 5.79 3.74 3.53
CA ASP A 114 7.18 3.36 3.43
C ASP A 114 8.05 4.56 3.11
N LYS A 115 9.28 4.50 3.61
CA LYS A 115 10.33 5.47 3.32
C LYS A 115 11.61 4.71 3.00
N THR A 116 12.10 4.88 1.79
CA THR A 116 13.39 4.33 1.38
C THR A 116 14.39 5.47 1.24
N PRO A 117 15.46 5.50 2.05
CA PRO A 117 16.48 6.54 1.97
C PRO A 117 17.06 6.66 0.57
N SER A 118 17.22 7.90 0.09
CA SER A 118 17.89 8.21 -1.18
C SER A 118 19.09 9.10 -0.91
N ALA A 119 20.30 8.62 -1.20
CA ALA A 119 21.52 9.36 -0.88
C ALA A 119 21.52 10.74 -1.57
N GLY A 120 21.69 11.80 -0.80
CA GLY A 120 21.71 13.19 -1.29
C GLY A 120 20.36 13.75 -1.73
N ASN A 121 19.27 13.01 -1.56
CA ASN A 121 17.92 13.41 -1.94
C ASN A 121 16.93 13.15 -0.79
N ILE A 122 15.73 13.66 -0.94
CA ILE A 122 14.59 13.26 -0.10
C ILE A 122 14.30 11.76 -0.25
N ASP A 123 13.71 11.14 0.75
CA ASP A 123 13.35 9.71 0.68
C ASP A 123 12.38 9.41 -0.48
N ALA A 124 12.55 8.25 -1.11
CA ALA A 124 11.51 7.64 -1.91
C ALA A 124 10.36 7.20 -1.00
N LEU A 125 9.12 7.37 -1.44
CA LEU A 125 7.95 7.09 -0.61
C LEU A 125 6.99 6.14 -1.31
N LEU A 126 6.41 5.23 -0.53
CA LEU A 126 5.15 4.57 -0.86
C LEU A 126 4.06 5.21 -0.01
N LEU A 127 2.96 5.59 -0.63
CA LEU A 127 1.78 6.10 0.04
C LEU A 127 0.57 5.24 -0.31
N GLN A 128 -0.25 4.92 0.69
CA GLN A 128 -1.57 4.34 0.49
C GLN A 128 -2.61 5.44 0.37
N VAL A 129 -3.53 5.29 -0.60
CA VAL A 129 -4.63 6.22 -0.77
C VAL A 129 -5.61 6.11 0.39
N THR A 130 -5.92 7.25 1.00
CA THR A 130 -6.82 7.38 2.16
C THR A 130 -8.16 8.02 1.79
N SER A 131 -8.16 8.83 0.73
CA SER A 131 -9.36 9.39 0.13
C SER A 131 -9.14 9.66 -1.36
N PHE A 132 -10.22 9.58 -2.13
CA PHE A 132 -10.18 9.70 -3.58
C PHE A 132 -11.48 10.30 -4.14
N SER A 133 -11.35 11.19 -5.13
CA SER A 133 -12.44 11.64 -5.99
C SER A 133 -12.04 11.49 -7.47
N GLY A 134 -13.01 11.10 -8.30
CA GLY A 134 -12.79 10.83 -9.74
C GLY A 134 -13.32 9.45 -10.17
N ARG A 135 -13.03 9.06 -11.42
CA ARG A 135 -13.51 7.78 -11.98
C ARG A 135 -12.57 6.60 -11.73
N THR A 136 -11.26 6.80 -11.76
CA THR A 136 -10.27 5.71 -11.62
C THR A 136 -9.87 5.49 -10.17
N GLY A 137 -10.13 4.30 -9.61
CA GLY A 137 -9.62 3.93 -8.29
C GLY A 137 -8.08 3.85 -8.27
N ILE A 138 -7.44 4.79 -7.59
CA ILE A 138 -6.01 4.73 -7.24
C ILE A 138 -5.89 4.08 -5.87
N SER A 139 -4.97 3.13 -5.73
CA SER A 139 -4.71 2.39 -4.49
C SER A 139 -3.45 2.88 -3.77
N TYR A 140 -2.40 3.18 -4.52
CA TYR A 140 -1.12 3.65 -3.99
C TYR A 140 -0.52 4.75 -4.86
N ILE A 141 0.37 5.53 -4.26
CA ILE A 141 1.22 6.49 -4.95
C ILE A 141 2.66 6.21 -4.55
N GLN A 142 3.54 6.06 -5.53
CA GLN A 142 4.97 5.99 -5.30
C GLN A 142 5.60 7.32 -5.71
N ARG A 143 6.49 7.87 -4.89
CA ARG A 143 7.35 8.99 -5.22
C ARG A 143 8.77 8.47 -5.45
N TYR A 144 9.13 8.25 -6.71
CA TYR A 144 10.44 7.76 -7.14
C TYR A 144 10.56 7.81 -8.68
N PRO A 145 11.72 8.20 -9.26
CA PRO A 145 12.92 8.72 -8.61
C PRO A 145 12.71 10.11 -8.00
N VAL A 146 13.69 10.56 -7.21
CA VAL A 146 13.69 11.84 -6.47
C VAL A 146 15.04 12.52 -6.62
N SER A 147 15.03 13.85 -6.75
CA SER A 147 16.22 14.69 -6.84
C SER A 147 16.04 15.95 -5.99
N GLY A 148 17.01 16.26 -5.15
CA GLY A 148 17.01 17.44 -4.29
C GLY A 148 16.02 17.35 -3.12
N GLY A 149 15.60 18.52 -2.64
CA GLY A 149 14.62 18.69 -1.56
C GLY A 149 15.13 18.40 -0.15
N VAL A 150 16.42 18.08 0.03
CA VAL A 150 16.99 17.75 1.34
C VAL A 150 16.97 18.97 2.26
N ALA A 151 16.78 18.73 3.56
CA ALA A 151 16.88 19.77 4.58
C ALA A 151 18.18 20.59 4.43
N PRO A 152 18.14 21.92 4.60
CA PRO A 152 19.33 22.76 4.52
C PRO A 152 20.37 22.37 5.57
N ALA A 153 21.59 22.88 5.41
CA ALA A 153 22.64 22.69 6.40
C ALA A 153 22.21 23.23 7.77
N ALA A 154 22.49 22.47 8.84
CA ALA A 154 22.03 22.78 10.20
C ALA A 154 22.51 24.14 10.71
N ASN A 155 23.69 24.60 10.26
CA ASN A 155 24.23 25.91 10.61
C ASN A 155 23.40 27.09 10.09
N LEU A 156 22.50 26.86 9.13
CA LEU A 156 21.55 27.86 8.64
C LEU A 156 20.29 27.99 9.51
N CYS A 157 20.05 27.04 10.43
CA CYS A 157 18.93 27.09 11.36
C CYS A 157 19.33 27.90 12.61
N THR A 158 19.14 29.22 12.55
CA THR A 158 19.56 30.13 13.63
C THR A 158 18.42 30.66 14.48
N LYS A 159 17.21 30.78 13.93
CA LYS A 159 16.05 31.37 14.62
C LYS A 159 14.82 30.48 14.46
N ALA A 160 14.14 30.24 15.59
CA ALA A 160 12.96 29.38 15.61
C ALA A 160 11.86 29.98 14.74
N GLY A 161 11.23 29.12 13.92
CA GLY A 161 10.17 29.53 13.00
C GLY A 161 10.65 30.13 11.68
N ASP A 162 11.96 30.31 11.48
CA ASP A 162 12.48 30.60 10.15
C ASP A 162 12.15 29.43 9.22
N THR A 163 11.74 29.73 7.99
CA THR A 163 11.40 28.69 7.01
C THR A 163 12.30 28.80 5.79
N LEU A 164 12.61 27.64 5.20
CA LEU A 164 13.41 27.57 3.98
C LEU A 164 12.82 26.54 3.03
N ALA A 165 12.57 26.98 1.79
CA ALA A 165 12.01 26.15 0.74
C ALA A 165 13.12 25.62 -0.18
N VAL A 166 13.27 24.30 -0.24
CA VAL A 166 14.30 23.61 -1.03
C VAL A 166 13.68 22.97 -2.27
N ASP A 167 14.23 23.26 -3.45
CA ASP A 167 13.75 22.70 -4.71
C ASP A 167 13.92 21.18 -4.76
N TYR A 168 12.92 20.49 -5.28
CA TYR A 168 13.00 19.07 -5.59
C TYR A 168 12.27 18.74 -6.90
N GLU A 169 12.70 17.64 -7.50
CA GLU A 169 11.99 16.97 -8.58
C GLU A 169 11.72 15.51 -8.19
N SER A 170 10.60 14.97 -8.68
CA SER A 170 10.34 13.54 -8.56
C SER A 170 9.43 13.02 -9.65
N GLU A 171 9.37 11.71 -9.83
CA GLU A 171 8.22 11.09 -10.50
C GLU A 171 7.21 10.57 -9.48
N TYR A 172 5.94 10.80 -9.77
CA TYR A 172 4.82 10.21 -9.05
C TYR A 172 4.16 9.15 -9.93
N ALA A 173 4.19 7.89 -9.48
CA ALA A 173 3.45 6.81 -10.09
C ALA A 173 2.16 6.57 -9.30
N PHE A 174 1.02 6.73 -9.97
CA PHE A 174 -0.31 6.45 -9.45
C PHE A 174 -0.66 5.01 -9.80
N PHE A 175 -0.85 4.17 -8.79
CA PHE A 175 -1.15 2.77 -8.96
C PHE A 175 -2.63 2.49 -8.81
N SER A 176 -3.13 1.54 -9.59
CA SER A 176 -4.46 0.98 -9.44
C SER A 176 -4.37 -0.50 -9.08
N GLN A 177 -5.34 -0.96 -8.29
CA GLN A 177 -5.48 -2.37 -7.96
C GLN A 177 -5.90 -3.16 -9.21
N LEU A 178 -5.27 -4.33 -9.41
CA LEU A 178 -5.68 -5.27 -10.44
C LEU A 178 -7.10 -5.77 -10.16
N LYS A 179 -7.88 -5.94 -11.24
CA LYS A 179 -9.18 -6.62 -11.19
C LYS A 179 -9.06 -8.14 -11.31
N ARG A 180 -7.85 -8.67 -11.11
CA ARG A 180 -7.52 -10.09 -11.11
C ARG A 180 -6.51 -10.40 -9.99
N PRO A 181 -6.50 -11.63 -9.45
CA PRO A 181 -5.53 -12.05 -8.46
C PRO A 181 -4.09 -11.87 -8.96
N ALA A 182 -3.20 -11.46 -8.05
CA ALA A 182 -1.77 -11.45 -8.31
C ALA A 182 -1.18 -12.86 -8.19
N ALA A 183 0.02 -13.06 -8.75
CA ALA A 183 0.79 -14.27 -8.47
C ALA A 183 1.03 -14.39 -6.96
N SER A 184 0.70 -15.54 -6.39
CA SER A 184 0.58 -15.74 -4.95
C SER A 184 1.51 -16.80 -4.38
N GLY A 185 2.16 -17.59 -5.24
CA GLY A 185 2.94 -18.77 -4.83
C GLY A 185 2.10 -19.91 -4.25
N LEU A 186 0.77 -19.73 -4.14
CA LEU A 186 -0.15 -20.82 -3.77
C LEU A 186 -0.13 -21.88 -4.87
N SER A 187 -0.24 -23.14 -4.46
CA SER A 187 -0.43 -24.26 -5.38
C SER A 187 -1.65 -24.04 -6.27
N ASN A 188 -1.63 -24.61 -7.48
CA ASN A 188 -2.82 -24.60 -8.33
C ASN A 188 -3.97 -25.28 -7.60
N ALA A 189 -5.13 -24.63 -7.57
CA ALA A 189 -6.27 -25.20 -6.89
C ALA A 189 -6.72 -26.49 -7.59
N THR A 190 -6.91 -27.56 -6.82
CA THR A 190 -7.54 -28.82 -7.26
C THR A 190 -9.06 -28.70 -7.39
N SER A 191 -9.63 -27.58 -6.94
CA SER A 191 -11.06 -27.28 -6.92
C SER A 191 -11.53 -26.61 -8.22
N ASN A 192 -12.75 -26.96 -8.66
CA ASN A 192 -13.47 -26.30 -9.76
C ASN A 192 -13.80 -24.82 -9.51
N SER A 193 -13.64 -24.34 -8.28
CA SER A 193 -13.91 -22.96 -7.86
C SER A 193 -12.83 -22.00 -8.36
N THR A 194 -12.78 -21.78 -9.67
CA THR A 194 -11.74 -20.96 -10.31
C THR A 194 -12.22 -19.54 -10.60
N LYS A 195 -13.53 -19.31 -10.59
CA LYS A 195 -14.10 -18.01 -10.95
C LYS A 195 -14.11 -17.07 -9.76
N VAL A 196 -13.45 -15.92 -9.91
CA VAL A 196 -13.55 -14.83 -8.95
C VAL A 196 -14.98 -14.31 -8.92
N VAL A 197 -15.56 -14.25 -7.73
CA VAL A 197 -16.91 -13.72 -7.49
C VAL A 197 -16.90 -12.33 -6.88
N ALA A 198 -15.87 -12.03 -6.07
CA ALA A 198 -15.68 -10.72 -5.46
C ALA A 198 -14.21 -10.55 -5.04
N SER A 199 -13.80 -9.29 -4.87
CA SER A 199 -12.53 -8.92 -4.25
C SER A 199 -12.69 -7.69 -3.39
N TYR A 200 -12.05 -7.67 -2.23
CA TYR A 200 -12.06 -6.51 -1.33
C TYR A 200 -10.67 -6.22 -0.78
N PHE A 201 -10.31 -4.95 -0.72
CA PHE A 201 -9.18 -4.47 0.04
C PHE A 201 -9.54 -4.46 1.52
N GLY A 202 -8.71 -5.07 2.35
CA GLY A 202 -8.86 -5.08 3.80
C GLY A 202 -7.76 -4.28 4.48
N GLU A 203 -8.15 -3.40 5.39
CA GLU A 203 -7.25 -2.59 6.21
C GLU A 203 -7.65 -2.70 7.69
N GLY A 204 -6.67 -3.01 8.54
CA GLY A 204 -6.90 -3.11 9.97
C GLY A 204 -5.69 -3.64 10.72
N PHE A 205 -5.89 -4.58 11.64
CA PHE A 205 -4.83 -5.17 12.44
C PHE A 205 -5.00 -6.67 12.70
N GLN A 206 -3.88 -7.34 12.87
CA GLN A 206 -3.78 -8.64 13.52
C GLN A 206 -3.60 -8.41 15.03
N LEU A 207 -4.26 -9.21 15.86
CA LEU A 207 -4.17 -9.13 17.31
C LEU A 207 -3.31 -10.27 17.83
N TYR A 208 -2.18 -9.93 18.45
CA TYR A 208 -1.31 -10.88 19.12
C TYR A 208 -1.37 -10.71 20.63
N THR A 209 -1.19 -11.82 21.35
CA THR A 209 -0.89 -11.82 22.78
C THR A 209 0.45 -12.50 23.00
N TYR A 210 1.31 -11.92 23.81
CA TYR A 210 2.57 -12.56 24.19
C TYR A 210 2.30 -13.61 25.27
N GLU A 211 2.50 -14.87 24.93
CA GLU A 211 2.24 -16.03 25.78
C GLU A 211 3.39 -17.02 25.66
N ASN A 212 3.86 -17.53 26.81
CA ASN A 212 4.87 -18.61 26.85
C ASN A 212 6.10 -18.31 25.96
N SER A 213 6.64 -17.09 26.08
CA SER A 213 7.81 -16.62 25.32
C SER A 213 7.61 -16.45 23.81
N SER A 214 6.36 -16.31 23.34
CA SER A 214 6.06 -16.10 21.92
C SER A 214 4.85 -15.21 21.70
N TRP A 215 4.82 -14.47 20.60
CA TRP A 215 3.63 -13.75 20.16
C TRP A 215 2.66 -14.71 19.47
N VAL A 216 1.51 -14.94 20.09
CA VAL A 216 0.47 -15.84 19.59
C VAL A 216 -0.65 -15.03 18.94
N LEU A 217 -0.99 -15.35 17.69
CA LEU A 217 -2.11 -14.73 16.98
C LEU A 217 -3.43 -15.12 17.65
N LYS A 218 -4.22 -14.14 18.08
CA LYS A 218 -5.55 -14.32 18.68
C LYS A 218 -6.70 -13.94 17.77
N GLY A 219 -6.44 -13.13 16.75
CA GLY A 219 -7.45 -12.81 15.75
C GLY A 219 -7.04 -11.67 14.83
N ALA A 220 -7.99 -11.20 14.05
CA ALA A 220 -7.84 -10.02 13.19
C ALA A 220 -9.11 -9.18 13.24
N SER A 221 -8.96 -7.91 12.88
CA SER A 221 -10.06 -7.00 12.57
C SER A 221 -9.65 -6.12 11.42
N ALA A 222 -10.49 -5.99 10.39
CA ALA A 222 -10.26 -5.08 9.28
C ALA A 222 -11.56 -4.57 8.68
N SER A 223 -11.53 -3.32 8.23
CA SER A 223 -12.57 -2.76 7.37
C SER A 223 -12.32 -3.19 5.93
N LEU A 224 -13.39 -3.44 5.18
CA LEU A 224 -13.32 -3.87 3.79
C LEU A 224 -13.85 -2.78 2.87
N SER A 225 -13.10 -2.47 1.81
CA SER A 225 -13.51 -1.56 0.74
C SER A 225 -13.18 -2.19 -0.63
N SER A 226 -13.62 -1.59 -1.73
CA SER A 226 -13.28 -2.10 -3.07
C SER A 226 -11.81 -1.88 -3.43
N VAL A 227 -11.25 -0.73 -3.03
CA VAL A 227 -9.82 -0.37 -3.09
C VAL A 227 -9.51 0.60 -1.93
N PRO A 228 -8.23 0.84 -1.57
CA PRO A 228 -7.87 1.81 -0.52
C PRO A 228 -8.55 3.17 -0.70
N GLY A 229 -8.97 3.78 0.41
CA GLY A 229 -9.57 5.12 0.44
C GLY A 229 -11.00 5.23 -0.13
N ARG A 230 -11.63 4.12 -0.53
CA ARG A 230 -13.06 4.07 -0.87
C ARG A 230 -13.93 3.73 0.34
N GLU A 231 -15.23 3.89 0.15
CA GLU A 231 -16.25 3.53 1.12
C GLU A 231 -16.06 2.11 1.67
N ILE A 232 -16.24 1.99 2.97
CA ILE A 232 -16.21 0.72 3.69
C ILE A 232 -17.54 0.02 3.45
N VAL A 233 -17.48 -1.17 2.87
CA VAL A 233 -18.64 -1.99 2.50
C VAL A 233 -18.76 -3.25 3.33
N GLY A 234 -17.80 -3.53 4.21
CA GLY A 234 -17.78 -4.75 5.01
C GLY A 234 -16.72 -4.76 6.10
N SER A 235 -16.61 -5.89 6.78
CA SER A 235 -15.59 -6.16 7.79
C SER A 235 -15.05 -7.58 7.69
N HIS A 236 -13.81 -7.74 8.12
CA HIS A 236 -13.17 -9.02 8.40
C HIS A 236 -12.87 -9.11 9.89
N TYR A 237 -13.20 -10.25 10.50
CA TYR A 237 -12.96 -10.50 11.91
C TYR A 237 -12.81 -12.00 12.18
N PHE A 238 -12.40 -12.36 13.39
CA PHE A 238 -12.39 -13.76 13.83
C PHE A 238 -13.60 -14.02 14.72
N LEU A 239 -14.28 -15.16 14.52
CA LEU A 239 -15.26 -15.65 15.47
C LEU A 239 -14.58 -15.90 16.83
N TYR A 240 -15.33 -15.70 17.92
CA TYR A 240 -14.82 -15.95 19.27
C TYR A 240 -14.36 -17.41 19.45
N GLN A 241 -15.13 -18.35 18.90
CA GLN A 241 -14.78 -19.76 18.77
C GLN A 241 -14.89 -20.15 17.30
N ALA A 242 -14.12 -21.14 16.88
CA ALA A 242 -14.28 -21.71 15.56
C ALA A 242 -15.70 -22.26 15.39
N ASP A 243 -16.25 -22.17 14.17
CA ASP A 243 -17.51 -22.82 13.84
C ASP A 243 -17.39 -24.35 13.91
N ALA A 244 -18.52 -25.06 13.75
CA ALA A 244 -18.56 -26.52 13.86
C ALA A 244 -17.62 -27.25 12.87
N SER A 245 -17.16 -26.58 11.81
CA SER A 245 -16.22 -27.12 10.82
C SER A 245 -14.79 -26.60 11.00
N GLY A 246 -14.52 -25.89 12.09
CA GLY A 246 -13.20 -25.38 12.45
C GLY A 246 -12.78 -24.09 11.74
N GLY A 247 -13.72 -23.38 11.10
CA GLY A 247 -13.46 -22.07 10.50
C GLY A 247 -13.61 -20.94 11.52
N GLN A 248 -12.79 -19.90 11.39
CA GLN A 248 -12.80 -18.78 12.36
C GLN A 248 -12.60 -17.40 11.70
N PRO A 249 -11.69 -17.22 10.73
CA PRO A 249 -11.68 -16.05 9.87
C PRO A 249 -13.03 -15.86 9.16
N THR A 250 -13.67 -14.72 9.36
CA THR A 250 -15.00 -14.39 8.81
C THR A 250 -14.96 -13.06 8.08
N TRP A 251 -15.68 -12.96 6.98
CA TRP A 251 -15.91 -11.74 6.23
C TRP A 251 -17.40 -11.49 6.13
N THR A 252 -17.82 -10.26 6.39
CA THR A 252 -19.20 -9.80 6.22
C THR A 252 -19.21 -8.59 5.32
N ILE A 253 -19.99 -8.64 4.25
CA ILE A 253 -20.26 -7.52 3.35
C ILE A 253 -21.65 -6.98 3.70
N TYR A 254 -21.71 -5.73 4.11
CA TYR A 254 -22.94 -5.04 4.49
C TYR A 254 -23.63 -4.38 3.31
N SER A 255 -22.92 -4.14 2.20
CA SER A 255 -23.49 -3.55 0.99
C SER A 255 -22.68 -3.97 -0.23
N PRO A 256 -23.31 -4.20 -1.40
CA PRO A 256 -24.75 -4.15 -1.64
C PRO A 256 -25.47 -5.49 -1.38
N THR A 257 -24.75 -6.56 -1.03
CA THR A 257 -25.27 -7.93 -1.06
C THR A 257 -25.59 -8.55 0.31
N TYR A 258 -25.31 -7.89 1.43
CA TYR A 258 -25.56 -8.43 2.79
C TYR A 258 -25.19 -9.91 2.94
N SER A 259 -23.91 -10.23 2.79
CA SER A 259 -23.43 -11.62 2.75
C SER A 259 -22.26 -11.86 3.69
N ARG A 260 -22.16 -13.09 4.21
CA ARG A 260 -21.10 -13.50 5.14
C ARG A 260 -20.52 -14.84 4.74
N VAL A 261 -19.21 -14.99 4.92
CA VAL A 261 -18.51 -16.26 4.77
C VAL A 261 -17.49 -16.44 5.89
N THR A 262 -17.39 -17.65 6.44
CA THR A 262 -16.33 -18.06 7.36
C THR A 262 -15.48 -19.11 6.66
N GLY A 263 -14.17 -19.03 6.87
CA GLY A 263 -13.23 -19.97 6.26
C GLY A 263 -12.30 -20.62 7.27
N LYS A 264 -11.72 -21.74 6.86
CA LYS A 264 -10.62 -22.45 7.53
C LYS A 264 -9.39 -22.43 6.64
N VAL A 265 -8.24 -22.07 7.20
CA VAL A 265 -6.96 -22.04 6.46
C VAL A 265 -6.57 -23.45 6.03
N THR A 266 -6.31 -23.64 4.74
CA THR A 266 -5.87 -24.90 4.15
C THR A 266 -4.48 -24.82 3.53
N GLU A 267 -4.01 -23.62 3.21
CA GLU A 267 -2.65 -23.40 2.68
C GLU A 267 -2.10 -22.07 3.18
N LYS A 268 -0.78 -22.05 3.41
CA LYS A 268 -0.03 -20.88 3.86
C LYS A 268 1.27 -20.79 3.09
N VAL A 269 1.53 -19.63 2.49
CA VAL A 269 2.79 -19.31 1.81
C VAL A 269 3.37 -18.05 2.43
N SER A 270 4.56 -18.16 3.01
CA SER A 270 5.27 -17.00 3.57
C SER A 270 5.74 -16.09 2.43
N ASN A 271 5.55 -14.78 2.60
CA ASN A 271 6.13 -13.76 1.74
C ASN A 271 7.19 -12.99 2.54
N ASP A 272 8.41 -12.87 1.99
CA ASP A 272 9.52 -11.95 2.34
C ASP A 272 9.83 -11.67 3.83
N ASN A 273 9.24 -12.43 4.75
CA ASN A 273 9.25 -12.27 6.20
C ASN A 273 8.91 -10.84 6.70
N SER A 274 8.36 -9.97 5.85
CA SER A 274 8.00 -8.59 6.22
C SER A 274 6.51 -8.42 6.53
N SER A 275 5.70 -9.44 6.19
CA SER A 275 4.25 -9.38 6.28
C SER A 275 3.65 -10.74 6.68
N VAL A 276 2.39 -10.72 7.12
CA VAL A 276 1.63 -11.96 7.33
C VAL A 276 1.54 -12.76 6.04
N PRO A 277 1.48 -14.10 6.11
CA PRO A 277 1.57 -14.94 4.92
C PRO A 277 0.36 -14.77 3.98
N VAL A 278 0.58 -15.14 2.73
CA VAL A 278 -0.50 -15.43 1.78
C VAL A 278 -1.24 -16.66 2.27
N LEU A 279 -2.58 -16.64 2.20
CA LEU A 279 -3.42 -17.74 2.67
C LEU A 279 -4.40 -18.21 1.60
N ARG A 280 -4.64 -19.52 1.59
CA ARG A 280 -5.86 -20.11 1.05
C ARG A 280 -6.74 -20.61 2.18
N LEU A 281 -8.03 -20.38 2.05
CA LEU A 281 -9.04 -20.86 2.96
C LEU A 281 -10.18 -21.53 2.19
N GLU A 282 -10.74 -22.57 2.79
CA GLU A 282 -12.00 -23.19 2.35
C GLU A 282 -13.15 -22.66 3.19
N ARG A 283 -14.30 -22.40 2.53
CA ARG A 283 -15.51 -21.99 3.24
C ARG A 283 -15.99 -23.13 4.15
N THR A 284 -16.22 -22.79 5.41
CA THR A 284 -16.84 -23.67 6.41
C THR A 284 -18.31 -23.32 6.67
N SER A 285 -18.66 -22.03 6.59
CA SER A 285 -20.03 -21.56 6.74
C SER A 285 -20.28 -20.30 5.92
N SER A 286 -21.53 -20.07 5.53
CA SER A 286 -21.96 -18.86 4.81
C SER A 286 -23.42 -18.52 5.11
N SER A 287 -23.78 -17.25 4.92
CA SER A 287 -25.16 -16.77 5.02
C SER A 287 -25.34 -15.50 4.17
N GLY A 288 -26.59 -15.17 3.84
CA GLY A 288 -26.94 -13.98 3.05
C GLY A 288 -27.06 -14.25 1.55
N GLU A 289 -27.08 -13.18 0.75
CA GLU A 289 -27.47 -13.27 -0.66
C GLU A 289 -26.48 -14.06 -1.53
N PRO A 290 -26.97 -14.90 -2.46
CA PRO A 290 -26.13 -15.74 -3.32
C PRO A 290 -25.28 -14.92 -4.31
N GLU A 291 -25.73 -13.72 -4.66
CA GLU A 291 -25.02 -12.79 -5.54
C GLU A 291 -23.76 -12.21 -4.88
N GLY A 292 -23.69 -12.23 -3.54
CA GLY A 292 -22.57 -11.79 -2.74
C GLY A 292 -21.49 -12.86 -2.51
N ILE A 293 -20.78 -12.71 -1.39
CA ILE A 293 -19.70 -13.64 -1.00
C ILE A 293 -20.23 -14.95 -0.41
N ALA A 294 -21.55 -15.10 -0.16
CA ALA A 294 -22.12 -16.30 0.45
C ALA A 294 -21.91 -17.56 -0.40
N ARG A 295 -21.88 -17.41 -1.74
CA ARG A 295 -21.61 -18.53 -2.66
C ARG A 295 -20.14 -18.92 -2.75
N ALA A 296 -19.22 -18.15 -2.18
CA ALA A 296 -17.80 -18.43 -2.29
C ALA A 296 -17.45 -19.72 -1.56
N THR A 297 -16.78 -20.65 -2.24
CA THR A 297 -16.29 -21.90 -1.65
C THR A 297 -14.82 -21.81 -1.26
N ARG A 298 -14.07 -20.86 -1.84
CA ARG A 298 -12.67 -20.59 -1.53
C ARG A 298 -12.44 -19.10 -1.32
N ILE A 299 -11.57 -18.78 -0.36
CA ILE A 299 -11.10 -17.44 -0.07
C ILE A 299 -9.58 -17.45 -0.16
N GLU A 300 -8.98 -16.41 -0.76
CA GLU A 300 -7.54 -16.20 -0.73
C GLU A 300 -7.22 -14.82 -0.17
N ARG A 301 -6.28 -14.76 0.78
CA ARG A 301 -5.69 -13.50 1.25
C ARG A 301 -4.39 -13.30 0.48
N LEU A 302 -4.40 -12.36 -0.45
CA LEU A 302 -3.26 -12.04 -1.30
C LEU A 302 -2.71 -10.65 -0.96
N SER A 303 -1.48 -10.40 -1.42
CA SER A 303 -0.83 -9.09 -1.32
C SER A 303 -0.79 -8.50 0.11
N PRO A 304 -0.52 -9.31 1.16
CA PRO A 304 -0.48 -8.79 2.51
C PRO A 304 0.69 -7.82 2.70
N ARG A 305 0.48 -6.78 3.50
CA ARG A 305 1.54 -5.89 4.00
C ARG A 305 1.43 -5.77 5.52
N GLY A 306 2.53 -5.95 6.23
CA GLY A 306 2.59 -5.87 7.69
C GLY A 306 1.82 -6.99 8.39
N GLY A 307 1.32 -6.72 9.60
CA GLY A 307 0.56 -7.67 10.41
C GLY A 307 1.40 -8.68 11.18
N LEU A 308 2.72 -8.61 11.12
CA LEU A 308 3.61 -9.42 11.95
C LEU A 308 3.71 -8.84 13.37
N PRO A 309 3.88 -9.67 14.41
CA PRO A 309 4.14 -9.17 15.75
C PRO A 309 5.55 -8.54 15.82
N PRO A 310 5.86 -7.79 16.90
CA PRO A 310 7.22 -7.31 17.14
C PRO A 310 8.19 -8.48 17.28
N THR A 311 9.44 -8.27 16.88
CA THR A 311 10.51 -9.26 17.09
C THR A 311 11.00 -9.29 18.54
N ASN A 312 10.81 -8.20 19.28
CA ASN A 312 11.18 -8.12 20.68
C ASN A 312 10.18 -8.91 21.55
N PRO A 313 10.68 -9.63 22.58
CA PRO A 313 9.86 -10.22 23.61
C PRO A 313 8.90 -9.21 24.26
N GLY A 314 7.65 -9.64 24.49
CA GLY A 314 6.68 -8.90 25.30
C GLY A 314 6.65 -9.37 26.76
N LYS A 315 5.75 -8.79 27.55
CA LYS A 315 5.35 -9.30 28.87
C LYS A 315 4.23 -10.33 28.71
N ASN A 316 4.19 -11.36 29.55
CA ASN A 316 3.12 -12.37 29.47
C ASN A 316 1.73 -11.71 29.60
N GLY A 317 0.83 -11.99 28.64
CA GLY A 317 -0.49 -11.37 28.53
C GLY A 317 -0.52 -10.01 27.82
N GLU A 318 0.63 -9.45 27.44
CA GLU A 318 0.71 -8.22 26.66
C GLU A 318 0.03 -8.40 25.30
N ARG A 319 -0.75 -7.39 24.88
CA ARG A 319 -1.48 -7.41 23.62
C ARG A 319 -0.87 -6.42 22.64
N PHE A 320 -0.70 -6.86 21.40
CA PHE A 320 -0.21 -6.03 20.31
C PHE A 320 -1.17 -6.04 19.13
N ARG A 321 -1.58 -4.86 18.67
CA ARG A 321 -2.34 -4.68 17.43
C ARG A 321 -1.35 -4.36 16.31
N SER A 322 -1.02 -5.37 15.51
CA SER A 322 -0.13 -5.20 14.36
C SER A 322 -0.92 -4.73 13.13
N PRO A 323 -0.72 -3.50 12.63
CA PRO A 323 -1.42 -3.02 11.45
C PRO A 323 -1.12 -3.88 10.23
N TYR A 324 -2.13 -4.18 9.43
CA TYR A 324 -1.95 -4.89 8.18
C TYR A 324 -2.96 -4.47 7.13
N THR A 325 -2.58 -4.70 5.87
CA THR A 325 -3.48 -4.60 4.73
C THR A 325 -3.38 -5.87 3.89
N SER A 326 -4.42 -6.18 3.12
CA SER A 326 -4.40 -7.29 2.14
C SER A 326 -5.53 -7.16 1.12
N ILE A 327 -5.50 -7.96 0.07
CA ILE A 327 -6.63 -8.11 -0.85
C ILE A 327 -7.23 -9.50 -0.66
N TYR A 328 -8.50 -9.55 -0.31
CA TYR A 328 -9.27 -10.79 -0.21
C TYR A 328 -9.94 -11.10 -1.53
N TRP A 329 -9.71 -12.29 -2.06
CA TRP A 329 -10.33 -12.81 -3.27
C TRP A 329 -11.26 -13.96 -2.91
N PHE A 330 -12.49 -13.89 -3.41
CA PHE A 330 -13.53 -14.90 -3.18
C PHE A 330 -13.79 -15.63 -4.48
N TYR A 331 -13.88 -16.96 -4.42
CA TYR A 331 -14.08 -17.83 -5.59
C TYR A 331 -15.29 -18.73 -5.40
N ALA A 332 -16.02 -18.98 -6.49
CA ALA A 332 -17.08 -19.99 -6.59
C ALA A 332 -16.93 -20.78 -7.89
#